data_AF-A0A9X2K116-F1
#
_entry.id   AF-A0A9X2K116-F1
#
_cell.length_a   1.000
_cell.length_b   1.000
_cell.length_c   1.000
_cell.angle_alpha   90.00
_cell.angle_beta   90.00
_cell.angle_gamma   90.00
#
_symmetry.space_group_name_H-M   'P 1'
#
loop_
_entity.id
_entity.type
_entity.pdbx_description
1 polymer ?
#
loop_
_entity_poly.entity_id
_entity_poly.type
_entity_poly.pdbx_seq_one_letter_code
_entity_poly.pdbx_strand_id
1 'polypeptide(L)'
;MSETRTPHHRPAEGDHLIEPDRTPWHALPAGEVAALLQAAPEQGLSAGEAARRLGRHGPDRLREAARERVPADGRLLSAASLEVRESELTGEAQPVAKSATGRVEEEAPPADRANALFMNTSVTRGRGEMLVTATGMATETGRIAGLLASAKPAPTPLQRQISTLSRTLALISAVVVAVVGAPTGSPAAAPSSSGCPRWRPSAAPRRSAPTRPAR
;
A
#
# COMPACT_ATOMS: atom_id res chain seq x y z
N MET A 1 -9.53 24.39 -19.75
CA MET A 1 -9.65 23.75 -18.43
C MET A 1 -8.34 23.06 -18.14
N SER A 2 -7.57 23.60 -17.21
CA SER A 2 -6.23 23.15 -16.88
C SER A 2 -6.28 21.78 -16.19
N GLU A 3 -5.68 20.77 -16.80
CA GLU A 3 -5.45 19.47 -16.18
C GLU A 3 -4.46 19.64 -15.02
N THR A 4 -4.98 19.51 -13.80
CA THR A 4 -4.16 19.40 -12.59
C THR A 4 -3.40 18.08 -12.64
N ARG A 5 -2.19 18.14 -13.17
CA ARG A 5 -1.21 17.05 -13.15
C ARG A 5 -0.93 16.69 -11.69
N THR A 6 -1.49 15.55 -11.25
CA THR A 6 -1.15 14.91 -9.97
C THR A 6 0.37 14.81 -9.84
N PRO A 7 0.97 15.20 -8.70
CA PRO A 7 2.41 15.12 -8.55
C PRO A 7 2.80 13.65 -8.46
N HIS A 8 3.26 13.09 -9.58
CA HIS A 8 4.02 11.85 -9.55
C HIS A 8 5.24 12.10 -8.66
N HIS A 9 5.35 11.31 -7.59
CA HIS A 9 6.53 11.27 -6.76
C HIS A 9 7.72 11.04 -7.69
N ARG A 10 8.54 12.08 -7.90
CA ARG A 10 9.77 11.95 -8.68
C ARG A 10 10.69 11.06 -7.84
N PRO A 11 11.11 9.87 -8.33
CA PRO A 11 12.08 9.07 -7.60
C PRO A 11 13.36 9.89 -7.45
N ALA A 12 13.99 9.77 -6.28
CA ALA A 12 15.25 10.46 -6.01
C ALA A 12 16.33 9.93 -6.96
N GLU A 13 17.11 10.84 -7.54
CA GLU A 13 18.24 10.53 -8.42
C GLU A 13 19.16 9.50 -7.73
N GLY A 14 19.21 8.27 -8.26
CA GLY A 14 19.92 7.12 -7.65
C GLY A 14 19.03 5.96 -7.17
N ASP A 15 17.77 5.91 -7.58
CA ASP A 15 16.88 4.75 -7.41
C ASP A 15 17.27 3.66 -8.41
N HIS A 16 17.91 2.59 -7.95
CA HIS A 16 18.41 1.49 -8.80
C HIS A 16 17.55 0.24 -8.68
N LEU A 17 16.30 0.34 -8.19
CA LEU A 17 15.33 -0.74 -8.35
C LEU A 17 14.69 -0.61 -9.73
N ILE A 18 14.48 -1.73 -10.40
CA ILE A 18 13.89 -1.70 -11.73
C ILE A 18 12.39 -1.45 -11.56
N GLU A 19 11.87 -0.35 -12.10
CA GLU A 19 10.42 -0.15 -12.24
C GLU A 19 9.90 -1.17 -13.27
N PRO A 20 9.08 -2.16 -12.89
CA PRO A 20 8.71 -3.28 -13.78
C PRO A 20 7.87 -2.85 -14.99
N ASP A 21 7.29 -1.65 -14.99
CA ASP A 21 6.53 -1.08 -16.12
C ASP A 21 7.40 -0.34 -17.15
N ARG A 22 8.65 -0.01 -16.80
CA ARG A 22 9.52 0.85 -17.61
C ARG A 22 10.78 0.16 -18.11
N THR A 23 11.17 -0.94 -17.47
CA THR A 23 12.27 -1.76 -17.93
C THR A 23 11.88 -3.24 -17.81
N PRO A 24 11.79 -3.98 -18.93
CA PRO A 24 11.41 -5.39 -18.94
C PRO A 24 12.59 -6.27 -18.51
N TRP A 25 12.97 -6.19 -17.25
CA TRP A 25 14.15 -6.89 -16.71
C TRP A 25 14.08 -8.41 -16.88
N HIS A 26 12.87 -8.98 -16.95
CA HIS A 26 12.65 -10.41 -17.21
C HIS A 26 13.00 -10.82 -18.64
N ALA A 27 12.95 -9.89 -19.60
CA ALA A 27 13.33 -10.14 -20.98
C ALA A 27 14.84 -9.98 -21.23
N LEU A 28 15.56 -9.34 -20.29
CA LEU A 28 17.00 -9.09 -20.41
C LEU A 28 17.85 -10.30 -19.93
N PRO A 29 19.05 -10.50 -20.52
CA PRO A 29 20.05 -11.41 -19.98
C PRO A 29 20.45 -11.05 -18.54
N ALA A 30 20.74 -12.05 -17.72
CA ALA A 30 21.08 -11.85 -16.30
C ALA A 30 22.24 -10.86 -16.08
N GLY A 31 23.26 -10.87 -16.97
CA GLY A 31 24.38 -9.92 -16.90
C GLY A 31 23.99 -8.46 -17.16
N GLU A 32 23.01 -8.22 -18.03
CA GLU A 32 22.50 -6.86 -18.27
C GLU A 32 21.68 -6.35 -17.09
N VAL A 33 20.86 -7.23 -16.49
CA VAL A 33 20.13 -6.91 -15.26
C VAL A 33 21.11 -6.61 -14.11
N ALA A 34 22.21 -7.35 -14.01
CA ALA A 34 23.29 -7.10 -13.04
C ALA A 34 23.95 -5.73 -13.25
N ALA A 35 24.21 -5.35 -14.50
CA ALA A 35 24.76 -4.03 -14.82
C ALA A 35 23.79 -2.90 -14.46
N LEU A 36 22.49 -3.06 -14.77
CA LEU A 36 21.46 -2.08 -14.39
C LEU A 36 21.36 -1.89 -12.87
N LEU A 37 21.47 -2.99 -12.13
CA LEU A 37 21.41 -3.00 -10.66
C LEU A 37 22.75 -2.71 -9.99
N GLN A 38 23.82 -2.45 -10.77
CA GLN A 38 25.19 -2.23 -10.29
C GLN A 38 25.66 -3.33 -9.32
N ALA A 39 25.32 -4.59 -9.63
CA ALA A 39 25.66 -5.74 -8.82
C ALA A 39 26.65 -6.65 -9.57
N ALA A 40 27.61 -7.22 -8.86
CA ALA A 40 28.47 -8.27 -9.39
C ALA A 40 27.77 -9.63 -9.16
N PRO A 41 27.37 -10.37 -10.21
CA PRO A 41 26.58 -11.58 -10.06
C PRO A 41 27.30 -12.69 -9.27
N GLU A 42 28.63 -12.75 -9.37
CA GLU A 42 29.47 -13.74 -8.68
C GLU A 42 29.74 -13.42 -7.21
N GLN A 43 29.69 -12.13 -6.83
CA GLN A 43 30.19 -11.63 -5.53
C GLN A 43 29.07 -11.01 -4.68
N GLY A 44 27.90 -10.76 -5.27
CA GLY A 44 26.80 -10.04 -4.65
C GLY A 44 27.12 -8.57 -4.40
N LEU A 45 26.35 -7.95 -3.49
CA LEU A 45 26.57 -6.57 -3.06
C LEU A 45 27.61 -6.53 -1.92
N SER A 46 28.43 -5.48 -1.88
CA SER A 46 29.29 -5.22 -0.73
C SER A 46 28.45 -4.89 0.52
N ALA A 47 28.96 -5.19 1.72
CA ALA A 47 28.25 -4.91 2.97
C ALA A 47 27.89 -3.42 3.15
N GLY A 48 28.78 -2.51 2.70
CA GLY A 48 28.54 -1.07 2.73
C GLY A 48 27.41 -0.64 1.80
N GLU A 49 27.35 -1.20 0.59
CA GLU A 49 26.27 -0.91 -0.36
C GLU A 49 24.94 -1.55 0.06
N ALA A 50 24.97 -2.78 0.57
CA ALA A 50 23.78 -3.43 1.14
C ALA A 50 23.21 -2.60 2.31
N ALA A 51 24.06 -2.11 3.21
CA ALA A 51 23.64 -1.22 4.30
C ALA A 51 23.07 0.12 3.78
N ARG A 52 23.68 0.68 2.73
CA ARG A 52 23.18 1.91 2.07
C ARG A 52 21.79 1.70 1.48
N ARG A 53 21.56 0.58 0.81
CA ARG A 53 20.24 0.22 0.25
C ARG A 53 19.23 -0.05 1.35
N LEU A 54 19.61 -0.77 2.40
CA LEU A 54 18.74 -1.01 3.56
C LEU A 54 18.30 0.29 4.23
N GLY A 55 19.20 1.27 4.39
CA GLY A 55 18.88 2.58 4.94
C GLY A 55 17.92 3.40 4.08
N ARG A 56 17.96 3.20 2.74
CA ARG A 56 17.10 3.92 1.79
C ARG A 56 15.73 3.29 1.63
N HIS A 57 15.66 1.97 1.45
CA HIS A 57 14.42 1.26 1.14
C HIS A 57 13.70 0.75 2.40
N GLY A 58 14.40 0.73 3.54
CA GLY A 58 13.88 0.13 4.77
C GLY A 58 13.98 -1.40 4.75
N PRO A 59 13.77 -2.04 5.91
CA PRO A 59 13.84 -3.50 6.01
C PRO A 59 12.61 -4.16 5.39
N ASP A 60 12.83 -5.15 4.52
CA ASP A 60 11.76 -6.01 4.00
C ASP A 60 11.43 -7.07 5.06
N ARG A 61 10.32 -6.88 5.81
CA ARG A 61 9.95 -7.76 6.92
C ARG A 61 8.51 -8.25 6.77
N LEU A 62 8.36 -9.54 6.48
CA LEU A 62 7.10 -10.26 6.64
C LEU A 62 7.04 -10.88 8.05
N ARG A 63 5.93 -10.69 8.76
CA ARG A 63 5.70 -11.29 10.09
C ARG A 63 5.37 -12.78 9.94
N GLU A 64 6.25 -13.62 10.47
CA GLU A 64 6.06 -15.03 10.90
C GLU A 64 6.35 -16.22 9.95
N ALA A 65 6.87 -17.25 10.64
CA ALA A 65 7.11 -18.67 10.35
C ALA A 65 7.94 -19.02 9.10
N ALA A 66 9.14 -19.54 9.37
CA ALA A 66 10.06 -20.21 8.46
C ALA A 66 9.33 -21.15 7.49
N ARG A 67 9.04 -20.62 6.30
CA ARG A 67 8.87 -21.37 5.08
C ARG A 67 9.89 -20.81 4.11
N GLU A 68 10.34 -21.65 3.20
CA GLU A 68 11.23 -21.27 2.10
C GLU A 68 10.41 -20.43 1.10
N ARG A 69 10.14 -19.18 1.48
CA ARG A 69 9.46 -18.18 0.66
C ARG A 69 10.48 -17.26 0.06
N VAL A 70 10.16 -16.80 -1.14
CA VAL A 70 10.94 -15.78 -1.82
C VAL A 70 10.73 -14.43 -1.11
N PRO A 71 11.78 -13.75 -0.66
CA PRO A 71 11.67 -12.53 0.15
C PRO A 71 11.38 -11.27 -0.67
N ALA A 72 11.68 -11.26 -1.97
CA ALA A 72 11.60 -10.10 -2.85
C ALA A 72 11.45 -10.54 -4.31
N ASP A 73 11.16 -9.62 -5.23
CA ASP A 73 11.13 -9.93 -6.65
C ASP A 73 12.54 -9.94 -7.23
N GLY A 74 12.80 -10.81 -8.21
CA GLY A 74 14.09 -10.79 -8.88
C GLY A 74 14.30 -11.80 -10.00
N ARG A 75 15.44 -11.63 -10.66
CA ARG A 75 15.88 -12.39 -11.82
C ARG A 75 16.78 -13.53 -11.40
N LEU A 76 16.49 -14.75 -11.85
CA LEU A 76 17.34 -15.91 -11.58
C LEU A 76 18.71 -15.78 -12.25
N LEU A 77 19.77 -15.96 -11.46
CA LEU A 77 21.16 -16.09 -11.90
C LEU A 77 21.49 -17.57 -12.14
N SER A 78 21.05 -18.44 -11.22
CA SER A 78 21.24 -19.89 -11.31
C SER A 78 20.00 -20.62 -10.78
N ALA A 79 19.71 -21.79 -11.34
CA ALA A 79 18.58 -22.63 -10.91
C ALA A 79 18.96 -24.12 -11.08
N ALA A 80 18.71 -24.92 -10.04
CA ALA A 80 18.96 -26.35 -10.04
C ALA A 80 17.71 -27.09 -9.57
N SER A 81 16.97 -27.68 -10.52
CA SER A 81 15.68 -28.35 -10.28
C SER A 81 14.68 -27.48 -9.49
N LEU A 82 14.74 -26.16 -9.71
CA LEU A 82 13.96 -25.18 -8.96
C LEU A 82 12.50 -25.21 -9.43
N GLU A 83 11.60 -25.44 -8.49
CA GLU A 83 10.15 -25.35 -8.67
C GLU A 83 9.57 -24.43 -7.61
N VAL A 84 8.66 -23.56 -8.04
CA VAL A 84 8.05 -22.55 -7.18
C VAL A 84 6.54 -22.58 -7.39
N ARG A 85 5.79 -22.57 -6.30
CA ARG A 85 4.35 -22.40 -6.32
C ARG A 85 4.03 -20.91 -6.22
N GLU A 86 3.29 -20.43 -7.22
CA GLU A 86 2.98 -19.01 -7.41
C GLU A 86 1.50 -18.67 -7.18
N SER A 87 0.78 -19.57 -6.49
CA SER A 87 -0.65 -19.43 -6.18
C SER A 87 -1.01 -18.12 -5.50
N GLU A 88 -0.09 -17.52 -4.75
CA GLU A 88 -0.27 -16.25 -4.05
C GLU A 88 -0.37 -15.06 -5.01
N LEU A 89 0.23 -15.15 -6.21
CA LEU A 89 0.26 -14.06 -7.19
C LEU A 89 -0.61 -14.36 -8.41
N THR A 90 -0.59 -15.60 -8.91
CA THR A 90 -1.27 -15.99 -10.16
C THR A 90 -2.59 -16.71 -9.93
N GLY A 91 -2.82 -17.25 -8.72
CA GLY A 91 -3.96 -18.11 -8.42
C GLY A 91 -3.80 -19.56 -8.90
N GLU A 92 -2.72 -19.89 -9.61
CA GLU A 92 -2.46 -21.23 -10.12
C GLU A 92 -1.78 -22.12 -9.06
N ALA A 93 -2.34 -23.30 -8.81
CA ALA A 93 -1.88 -24.19 -7.73
C ALA A 93 -0.67 -25.08 -8.10
N GLN A 94 -0.44 -25.28 -9.40
CA GLN A 94 0.65 -26.14 -9.87
C GLN A 94 2.02 -25.45 -9.69
N PRO A 95 3.04 -26.17 -9.18
CA PRO A 95 4.40 -25.67 -9.16
C PRO A 95 4.92 -25.42 -10.57
N VAL A 96 5.57 -24.28 -10.77
CA VAL A 96 6.17 -23.88 -12.05
C VAL A 96 7.67 -24.12 -11.98
N ALA A 97 8.20 -24.84 -12.97
CA ALA A 97 9.63 -25.05 -13.11
C ALA A 97 10.33 -23.75 -13.54
N LYS A 98 11.42 -23.41 -12.85
CA LYS A 98 12.15 -22.17 -13.07
C LYS A 98 13.50 -22.41 -13.73
N SER A 99 13.88 -21.51 -14.64
CA SER A 99 15.13 -21.59 -15.40
C SER A 99 15.80 -20.22 -15.52
N ALA A 100 17.07 -20.14 -15.14
CA ALA A 100 17.85 -18.90 -15.27
C ALA A 100 18.09 -18.50 -16.74
N THR A 101 18.18 -19.48 -17.65
CA THR A 101 18.52 -19.29 -19.07
C THR A 101 17.30 -19.17 -19.99
N GLY A 102 16.09 -19.39 -19.46
CA GLY A 102 14.86 -19.27 -20.25
C GLY A 102 14.68 -17.86 -20.81
N ARG A 103 14.43 -17.77 -22.12
CA ARG A 103 14.04 -16.52 -22.77
C ARG A 103 12.56 -16.27 -22.48
N VAL A 104 12.25 -15.05 -22.03
CA VAL A 104 10.90 -14.62 -21.71
C VAL A 104 10.60 -13.39 -22.56
N GLU A 105 9.37 -13.32 -23.09
CA GLU A 105 8.93 -12.19 -23.89
C GLU A 105 8.74 -10.92 -23.03
N GLU A 106 8.86 -9.76 -23.66
CA GLU A 106 8.76 -8.47 -22.98
C GLU A 106 7.41 -8.27 -22.29
N GLU A 107 6.34 -8.64 -22.97
CA GLU A 107 4.95 -8.48 -22.52
C GLU A 107 4.43 -9.72 -21.77
N ALA A 108 5.30 -10.68 -21.46
CA ALA A 108 4.90 -11.91 -20.79
C ALA A 108 4.22 -11.59 -19.44
N PRO A 109 3.04 -12.16 -19.16
CA PRO A 109 2.39 -12.01 -17.86
C PRO A 109 3.27 -12.65 -16.78
N PRO A 110 3.13 -12.24 -15.50
CA PRO A 110 3.95 -12.77 -14.41
C PRO A 110 4.03 -14.30 -14.35
N ALA A 111 2.94 -14.99 -14.68
CA ALA A 111 2.86 -16.46 -14.71
C ALA A 111 3.82 -17.12 -15.72
N ASP A 112 4.12 -16.45 -16.84
CA ASP A 112 4.95 -17.01 -17.91
C ASP A 112 6.44 -16.68 -17.73
N ARG A 113 6.79 -15.87 -16.72
CA ARG A 113 8.16 -15.45 -16.44
C ARG A 113 8.93 -16.56 -15.69
N ALA A 114 9.27 -17.63 -16.40
CA ALA A 114 10.00 -18.79 -15.84
C ALA A 114 11.40 -18.46 -15.27
N ASN A 115 11.93 -17.29 -15.59
CA ASN A 115 13.26 -16.82 -15.23
C ASN A 115 13.24 -15.77 -14.09
N ALA A 116 12.04 -15.53 -13.54
CA ALA A 116 11.74 -14.61 -12.45
C ALA A 116 11.26 -15.36 -11.20
N LEU A 117 11.56 -14.79 -10.04
CA LEU A 117 11.01 -15.15 -8.74
C LEU A 117 10.26 -13.94 -8.16
N PHE A 118 9.11 -14.20 -7.54
CA PHE A 118 8.25 -13.16 -6.99
C PHE A 118 8.11 -13.27 -5.47
N MET A 119 8.04 -12.14 -4.78
CA MET A 119 7.85 -12.05 -3.34
C MET A 119 6.63 -12.87 -2.89
N ASN A 120 6.75 -13.52 -1.72
CA ASN A 120 5.68 -14.30 -1.08
C ASN A 120 5.23 -15.57 -1.83
N THR A 121 5.90 -15.95 -2.92
CA THR A 121 5.79 -17.28 -3.52
C THR A 121 6.59 -18.30 -2.71
N SER A 122 6.26 -19.58 -2.85
CA SER A 122 6.87 -20.66 -2.05
C SER A 122 7.69 -21.62 -2.91
N VAL A 123 8.95 -21.85 -2.52
CA VAL A 123 9.81 -22.84 -3.17
C VAL A 123 9.31 -24.23 -2.80
N THR A 124 8.97 -25.05 -3.79
CA THR A 124 8.51 -26.42 -3.59
C THR A 124 9.66 -27.42 -3.66
N ARG A 125 10.66 -27.14 -4.50
CA ARG A 125 11.84 -27.99 -4.67
C ARG A 125 13.00 -27.21 -5.28
N GLY A 126 14.22 -27.72 -5.04
CA GLY A 126 15.42 -27.26 -5.71
C GLY A 126 16.05 -26.06 -5.02
N ARG A 127 16.99 -25.42 -5.72
CA ARG A 127 17.69 -24.23 -5.24
C ARG A 127 17.97 -23.30 -6.40
N GLY A 128 18.10 -22.02 -6.10
CA GLY A 128 18.52 -21.02 -7.08
C GLY A 128 19.08 -19.79 -6.42
N GLU A 129 19.86 -19.05 -7.19
CA GLU A 129 20.37 -17.74 -6.81
C GLU A 129 19.68 -16.71 -7.69
N MET A 130 19.32 -15.58 -7.09
CA MET A 130 18.60 -14.53 -7.78
C MET A 130 19.20 -13.17 -7.49
N LEU A 131 19.06 -12.29 -8.46
CA LEU A 131 19.35 -10.88 -8.34
C LEU A 131 18.05 -10.13 -8.07
N VAL A 132 17.98 -9.44 -6.93
CA VAL A 132 16.78 -8.71 -6.49
C VAL A 132 16.55 -7.50 -7.39
N THR A 133 15.39 -7.45 -8.04
CA THR A 133 14.99 -6.36 -8.95
C THR A 133 14.04 -5.36 -8.27
N ALA A 134 13.20 -5.83 -7.34
CA ALA A 134 12.28 -5.00 -6.58
C ALA A 134 12.01 -5.56 -5.18
N THR A 135 11.73 -4.66 -4.22
CA THR A 135 11.46 -4.99 -2.80
C THR A 135 10.25 -4.21 -2.29
N GLY A 136 9.56 -4.73 -1.27
CA GLY A 136 8.42 -4.03 -0.63
C GLY A 136 7.34 -3.60 -1.64
N MET A 137 6.93 -2.33 -1.62
CA MET A 137 5.85 -1.80 -2.46
C MET A 137 6.16 -1.78 -3.97
N ALA A 138 7.44 -1.94 -4.35
CA ALA A 138 7.84 -2.00 -5.76
C ALA A 138 7.70 -3.41 -6.38
N THR A 139 7.48 -4.45 -5.55
CA THR A 139 7.22 -5.82 -6.02
C THR A 139 5.86 -5.93 -6.72
N GLU A 140 5.63 -6.98 -7.50
CA GLU A 140 4.34 -7.26 -8.14
C GLU A 140 3.21 -7.37 -7.09
N THR A 141 3.45 -8.12 -6.00
CA THR A 141 2.51 -8.21 -4.88
C THR A 141 2.31 -6.86 -4.19
N GLY A 142 3.38 -6.10 -3.96
CA GLY A 142 3.31 -4.76 -3.37
C GLY A 142 2.52 -3.78 -4.22
N ARG A 143 2.69 -3.85 -5.54
CA ARG A 143 1.96 -3.05 -6.52
C ARG A 143 0.46 -3.40 -6.51
N ILE A 144 0.10 -4.68 -6.51
CA ILE A 144 -1.29 -5.13 -6.35
C ILE A 144 -1.88 -4.61 -5.03
N ALA A 145 -1.15 -4.75 -3.93
CA ALA A 145 -1.59 -4.23 -2.63
C ALA A 145 -1.79 -2.70 -2.65
N GLY A 146 -0.90 -1.96 -3.33
CA GLY A 146 -1.02 -0.52 -3.52
C GLY A 146 -2.24 -0.12 -4.36
N LEU A 147 -2.53 -0.86 -5.44
CA LEU A 147 -3.73 -0.65 -6.26
C LEU A 147 -5.01 -0.90 -5.46
N LEU A 148 -5.06 -1.97 -4.68
CA LEU A 148 -6.18 -2.30 -3.80
C LEU A 148 -6.36 -1.24 -2.70
N ALA A 149 -5.27 -0.74 -2.11
CA ALA A 149 -5.32 0.31 -1.10
C ALA A 149 -5.76 1.68 -1.67
N SER A 150 -5.43 1.96 -2.93
CA SER A 150 -5.77 3.21 -3.61
C SER A 150 -7.21 3.26 -4.13
N ALA A 151 -7.86 2.09 -4.25
CA ALA A 151 -9.26 1.99 -4.64
C ALA A 151 -10.15 2.58 -3.54
N LYS A 152 -10.56 3.85 -3.70
CA LYS A 152 -11.53 4.48 -2.80
C LYS A 152 -12.81 3.64 -2.79
N PRO A 153 -13.33 3.24 -1.61
CA PRO A 153 -14.59 2.52 -1.52
C PRO A 153 -15.69 3.35 -2.18
N ALA A 154 -16.22 2.86 -3.30
CA ALA A 154 -17.43 3.44 -3.86
C ALA A 154 -18.58 3.18 -2.88
N PRO A 155 -19.47 4.17 -2.62
CA PRO A 155 -20.61 3.93 -1.75
C PRO A 155 -21.44 2.79 -2.29
N THR A 156 -21.73 1.82 -1.43
CA THR A 156 -22.49 0.61 -1.79
C THR A 156 -23.87 0.98 -2.30
N PRO A 157 -24.51 0.17 -3.16
CA PRO A 157 -25.84 0.49 -3.70
C PRO A 157 -26.87 0.77 -2.60
N LEU A 158 -26.79 0.06 -1.46
CA LEU A 158 -27.65 0.30 -0.30
C LEU A 158 -27.34 1.64 0.41
N GLN A 159 -26.07 2.02 0.56
CA GLN A 159 -25.71 3.32 1.15
C GLN A 159 -26.19 4.50 0.29
N ARG A 160 -26.22 4.35 -1.04
CA ARG A 160 -26.78 5.37 -1.95
C ARG A 160 -28.29 5.52 -1.79
N GLN A 161 -29.00 4.40 -1.60
CA GLN A 161 -30.45 4.43 -1.38
C GLN A 161 -30.78 5.08 -0.03
N ILE A 162 -30.07 4.69 1.04
CA ILE A 162 -30.28 5.28 2.38
C ILE A 162 -29.97 6.79 2.37
N SER A 163 -28.86 7.22 1.76
CA SER A 163 -28.52 8.65 1.72
C SER A 163 -29.56 9.49 0.97
N THR A 164 -30.16 8.91 -0.08
CA THR A 164 -31.26 9.55 -0.82
C THR A 164 -32.51 9.64 0.04
N LEU A 165 -32.91 8.54 0.70
CA LEU A 165 -34.07 8.53 1.60
C LEU A 165 -33.89 9.53 2.76
N SER A 166 -32.71 9.57 3.39
CA SER A 166 -32.40 10.51 4.46
C SER A 166 -32.47 11.95 3.99
N ARG A 167 -31.99 12.25 2.79
CA ARG A 167 -32.02 13.61 2.23
C ARG A 167 -33.43 14.06 1.88
N THR A 168 -34.26 13.16 1.34
CA THR A 168 -35.67 13.43 1.05
C THR A 168 -36.45 13.67 2.33
N LEU A 169 -36.29 12.82 3.35
CA LEU A 169 -36.92 13.01 4.66
C LEU A 169 -36.49 14.32 5.32
N ALA A 170 -35.20 14.65 5.31
CA ALA A 170 -34.69 15.91 5.86
C ALA A 170 -35.28 17.14 5.16
N LEU A 171 -35.43 17.10 3.83
CA LEU A 171 -36.08 18.17 3.06
C LEU A 171 -37.55 18.32 3.43
N ILE A 172 -38.31 17.22 3.49
CA ILE A 172 -39.73 17.25 3.87
C ILE A 172 -39.88 17.83 5.27
N SER A 173 -39.11 17.34 6.24
CA SER A 173 -39.16 17.86 7.62
C SER A 173 -38.78 19.34 7.69
N ALA A 174 -37.77 19.79 6.95
CA ALA A 174 -37.38 21.19 6.91
C ALA A 174 -38.48 22.09 6.32
N VAL A 175 -39.15 21.65 5.25
CA VAL A 175 -40.28 22.37 4.65
C VAL A 175 -41.44 22.45 5.64
N VAL A 176 -41.79 21.35 6.32
CA VAL A 176 -42.86 21.35 7.32
C VAL A 176 -42.55 22.32 8.47
N VAL A 177 -41.32 22.32 9.00
CA VAL A 177 -40.90 23.27 10.04
C VAL A 177 -40.93 24.71 9.53
N ALA A 178 -40.52 24.96 8.28
CA ALA A 178 -40.57 26.30 7.70
C ALA A 178 -42.01 26.80 7.50
N VAL A 179 -42.95 25.93 7.14
CA VAL A 179 -44.37 26.28 6.95
C VAL A 179 -45.10 26.46 8.28
N VAL A 180 -44.90 25.55 9.25
CA VAL A 180 -45.56 25.59 10.56
C VAL A 180 -44.91 26.62 11.49
N GLY A 181 -43.58 26.71 11.44
CA GLY A 181 -42.78 27.67 12.17
C GLY A 181 -42.67 29.03 11.48
N ALA A 182 -43.26 29.21 10.29
CA ALA A 182 -43.51 30.54 9.75
C ALA A 182 -44.36 31.27 10.80
N PRO A 183 -43.86 32.35 11.43
CA PRO A 183 -44.56 33.00 12.51
C PRO A 183 -45.86 33.59 11.94
N THR A 184 -46.96 32.87 12.09
CA THR A 184 -48.28 33.48 12.12
C THR A 184 -48.21 34.47 13.28
N GLY A 185 -48.24 35.75 12.94
CA GLY A 185 -47.86 36.85 13.82
C GLY A 185 -48.39 36.69 15.24
N SER A 186 -47.47 36.41 16.16
CA SER A 186 -47.60 36.88 17.53
C SER A 186 -46.88 38.22 17.57
N PRO A 187 -47.52 39.34 17.98
CA PRO A 187 -46.78 40.57 18.21
C PRO A 187 -45.66 40.27 19.20
N ALA A 188 -44.45 40.74 18.89
CA ALA A 188 -43.27 40.62 19.71
C ALA A 188 -43.61 40.85 21.19
N ALA A 189 -43.64 39.78 21.97
CA ALA A 189 -43.58 39.90 23.42
C ALA A 189 -42.18 40.47 23.72
N ALA A 190 -42.18 41.70 24.21
CA ALA A 190 -41.00 42.44 24.61
C ALA A 190 -40.05 41.58 25.45
N PRO A 191 -38.72 41.74 25.33
CA PRO A 191 -37.77 41.10 26.23
C PRO A 191 -38.00 41.64 27.64
N SER A 192 -38.75 40.89 28.47
CA SER A 192 -38.81 41.09 29.91
C SER A 192 -37.41 40.83 30.46
N SER A 193 -36.72 41.90 30.84
CA SER A 193 -35.52 41.86 31.65
C SER A 193 -35.89 41.35 33.04
N SER A 194 -35.91 40.05 33.25
CA SER A 194 -35.97 39.49 34.60
C SER A 194 -35.24 38.15 34.69
N GLY A 195 -34.07 38.20 35.34
CA GLY A 195 -33.39 37.04 35.89
C GLY A 195 -32.30 36.44 35.03
N CYS A 196 -31.13 37.10 34.96
CA CYS A 196 -29.88 36.34 34.83
C CYS A 196 -29.79 35.35 36.00
N PRO A 197 -29.77 34.02 35.77
CA PRO A 197 -29.29 33.12 36.79
C PRO A 197 -27.77 33.33 36.83
N ARG A 198 -27.32 33.95 37.92
CA ARG A 198 -25.90 34.12 38.22
C ARG A 198 -25.24 32.74 38.27
N TRP A 199 -24.64 32.33 37.15
CA TRP A 199 -23.88 31.09 37.06
C TRP A 199 -22.67 31.22 38.00
N ARG A 200 -22.74 30.56 39.16
CA ARG A 200 -21.58 30.36 40.03
C ARG A 200 -20.76 29.24 39.40
N PRO A 201 -19.51 29.45 38.97
CA PRO A 201 -18.65 28.34 38.59
C PRO A 201 -18.43 27.47 39.83
N SER A 202 -18.91 26.22 39.79
CA SER A 202 -18.57 25.24 40.81
C SER A 202 -17.07 24.97 40.73
N ALA A 203 -16.43 24.98 41.89
CA ALA A 203 -15.01 24.77 42.08
C ALA A 203 -14.42 23.67 41.19
N ALA A 204 -13.34 24.01 40.49
CA ALA A 204 -12.51 23.04 39.78
C ALA A 204 -11.97 21.98 40.77
N PRO A 205 -12.00 20.69 40.44
CA PRO A 205 -11.32 19.68 41.25
C PRO A 205 -9.81 19.90 41.16
N ARG A 206 -9.18 20.09 42.32
CA ARG A 206 -7.71 20.16 42.48
C ARG A 206 -7.09 18.88 41.90
N ARG A 207 -6.34 19.01 40.81
CA ARG A 207 -5.41 17.97 40.36
C ARG A 207 -4.28 17.86 41.38
N SER A 208 -4.21 16.75 42.09
CA SER A 208 -3.02 16.32 42.81
C SER A 208 -1.93 15.95 41.81
N ALA A 209 -0.75 16.54 42.00
CA ALA A 209 0.45 16.22 41.24
C ALA A 209 0.98 14.83 41.63
N PRO A 210 1.49 14.01 40.69
CA PRO A 210 2.21 12.80 41.03
C PRO A 210 3.60 13.16 41.57
N THR A 211 3.85 12.75 42.80
CA THR A 211 5.17 12.70 43.45
C THR A 211 6.09 11.77 42.68
N ARG A 212 7.19 12.32 42.15
CA ARG A 212 8.37 11.58 41.70
C ARG A 212 9.12 11.07 42.94
N PRO A 213 9.42 9.77 43.07
CA PRO A 213 10.54 9.34 43.90
C PRO A 213 11.83 9.38 43.09
N ALA A 214 12.86 9.96 43.70
CA ALA A 214 14.23 9.97 43.24
C ALA A 214 14.97 8.75 43.79
N ARG A 215 15.54 7.93 42.90
CA ARG A 215 16.92 7.40 42.94
C ARG A 215 17.13 6.36 41.84
#